data_AF-A0A261EVA5-F1
#
_entry.id   AF-A0A261EVA5-F1
#
_cell.length_a   1.000
_cell.length_b   1.000
_cell.length_c   1.000
_cell.angle_alpha   90.00
_cell.angle_beta   90.00
_cell.angle_gamma   90.00
#
_symmetry.space_group_name_H-M   'P 1'
#
loop_
_entity.id
_entity.type
_entity.pdbx_description
1 polymer ?
#
loop_
_entity_poly.entity_id
_entity_poly.type
_entity_poly.pdbx_seq_one_letter_code
_entity_poly.pdbx_strand_id
1 'polypeptide(L)'
;MRENFHKEQQNGTTDNSNGLKEIAQFLFGFRYTGEIGTPEPGEDRKNTAAKEIETHPWKDVFDSWYRFLREDCPTPDDVWSWERLFWIYGGQDFPLRNPYPFLGYLLYRTALPGRPIEDPTDQGLFDSIAMEFLTRIGDVTLDTMDDFGADTDPRIIAQADVWRNRLGPAHGIERE
;
A
#
# COMPACT_ATOMS: atom_id res chain seq x y z
N MET A 1 0.94 56.19 18.65
CA MET A 1 -0.38 55.60 18.31
C MET A 1 -0.24 54.89 16.97
N ARG A 2 -0.46 53.57 16.97
CA ARG A 2 -0.86 52.67 15.86
C ARG A 2 0.12 52.53 14.68
N GLU A 3 0.91 51.45 14.64
CA GLU A 3 0.61 50.13 14.02
C GLU A 3 0.40 50.21 12.51
N ASN A 4 1.24 49.50 11.75
CA ASN A 4 0.79 48.48 10.80
C ASN A 4 1.97 47.63 10.31
N PHE A 5 2.16 46.51 11.01
CA PHE A 5 2.72 45.29 10.44
C PHE A 5 1.67 44.70 9.49
N HIS A 6 2.02 44.54 8.21
CA HIS A 6 1.34 43.55 7.38
C HIS A 6 2.36 42.61 6.75
N LYS A 7 2.30 41.38 7.29
CA LYS A 7 2.85 40.15 6.75
C LYS A 7 2.24 39.91 5.37
N GLU A 8 3.07 39.80 4.35
CA GLU A 8 2.68 39.03 3.17
C GLU A 8 2.87 37.55 3.52
N GLN A 9 1.75 36.86 3.67
CA GLN A 9 1.73 35.40 3.69
C GLN A 9 2.08 34.91 2.30
N GLN A 10 3.23 34.25 2.16
CA GLN A 10 3.53 33.46 0.98
C GLN A 10 2.85 32.09 1.11
N ASN A 11 2.12 31.77 0.05
CA ASN A 11 1.27 30.59 -0.13
C ASN A 11 2.02 29.28 0.14
N GLY A 12 1.59 28.54 1.16
CA GLY A 12 1.93 27.15 1.39
C GLY A 12 1.08 26.24 0.52
N THR A 13 1.69 25.53 -0.42
CA THR A 13 1.13 24.29 -0.99
C THR A 13 2.19 23.37 -1.61
N THR A 14 3.41 23.85 -1.85
CA THR A 14 4.47 23.07 -2.50
C THR A 14 5.36 22.29 -1.52
N ASP A 15 5.34 22.62 -0.22
CA ASP A 15 6.27 22.09 0.78
C ASP A 15 5.85 20.71 1.35
N ASN A 16 4.54 20.47 1.46
CA ASN A 16 4.04 19.26 2.12
C ASN A 16 4.18 17.98 1.27
N SER A 17 4.13 18.11 -0.07
CA SER A 17 4.18 16.96 -0.97
C SER A 17 5.57 16.34 -1.11
N ASN A 18 6.63 17.13 -0.93
CA ASN A 18 8.01 16.63 -0.92
C ASN A 18 8.30 15.90 0.39
N GLY A 19 7.80 16.41 1.52
CA GLY A 19 7.95 15.77 2.83
C GLY A 19 7.32 14.37 2.89
N LEU A 20 6.08 14.20 2.42
CA LEU A 20 5.43 12.89 2.39
C LEU A 20 6.17 11.88 1.47
N LYS A 21 6.75 12.34 0.36
CA LYS A 21 7.54 11.48 -0.52
C LYS A 21 8.82 11.01 0.16
N GLU A 22 9.53 11.90 0.85
CA GLU A 22 10.74 11.56 1.59
C GLU A 22 10.45 10.60 2.74
N ILE A 23 9.31 10.77 3.43
CA ILE A 23 8.87 9.84 4.46
C ILE A 23 8.57 8.46 3.86
N ALA A 24 7.79 8.39 2.77
CA ALA A 24 7.52 7.11 2.09
C ALA A 24 8.82 6.41 1.66
N GLN A 25 9.81 7.15 1.15
CA GLN A 25 11.13 6.61 0.82
C GLN A 25 11.87 6.06 2.04
N PHE A 26 11.80 6.74 3.19
CA PHE A 26 12.42 6.29 4.44
C PHE A 26 11.75 5.02 5.00
N LEU A 27 10.42 4.96 4.92
CA LEU A 27 9.61 3.85 5.40
C LEU A 27 9.77 2.62 4.50
N PHE A 28 9.45 2.76 3.21
CA PHE A 28 9.32 1.64 2.26
C PHE A 28 10.57 1.39 1.41
N GLY A 29 11.57 2.26 1.47
CA GLY A 29 12.91 1.97 0.94
C GLY A 29 13.68 0.93 1.77
N PHE A 30 13.14 0.52 2.91
CA PHE A 30 13.62 -0.62 3.68
C PHE A 30 13.13 -1.93 3.06
N ARG A 31 14.04 -2.88 2.80
CA ARG A 31 13.68 -4.21 2.32
C ARG A 31 13.44 -5.13 3.51
N TYR A 32 12.23 -5.67 3.60
CA TYR A 32 11.80 -6.54 4.67
C TYR A 32 11.13 -7.79 4.09
N THR A 33 11.72 -8.96 4.35
CA THR A 33 11.22 -10.24 3.83
C THR A 33 10.35 -10.98 4.86
N GLY A 34 10.34 -10.56 6.13
CA GLY A 34 9.63 -11.26 7.20
C GLY A 34 10.25 -12.62 7.57
N GLU A 35 11.39 -12.97 6.99
CA GLU A 35 12.10 -14.21 7.30
C GLU A 35 12.88 -14.09 8.60
N ILE A 36 12.95 -15.20 9.34
CA ILE A 36 13.71 -15.28 10.59
C ILE A 36 15.17 -14.87 10.33
N GLY A 37 15.66 -13.91 11.12
CA GLY A 37 17.04 -13.42 11.03
C GLY A 37 17.23 -12.28 10.02
N THR A 38 16.16 -11.82 9.37
CA THR A 38 16.21 -10.59 8.58
C THR A 38 15.98 -9.35 9.45
N PRO A 39 16.53 -8.18 9.06
CA PRO A 39 16.32 -6.96 9.83
C PRO A 39 14.84 -6.60 9.93
N GLU A 40 14.33 -6.46 11.14
CA GLU A 40 13.01 -5.93 11.41
C GLU A 40 12.97 -4.40 11.19
N PRO A 41 11.83 -3.80 10.82
CA PRO A 41 11.70 -2.35 10.80
C PRO A 41 11.88 -1.81 12.23
N GLY A 42 12.93 -1.02 12.43
CA GLY A 42 13.21 -0.38 13.72
C GLY A 42 12.10 0.57 14.18
N GLU A 43 12.04 0.82 15.49
CA GLU A 43 11.04 1.67 16.13
C GLU A 43 10.95 3.08 15.54
N ASP A 44 12.06 3.64 15.06
CA ASP A 44 12.07 4.95 14.40
C ASP A 44 11.17 4.99 13.16
N ARG A 45 11.10 3.90 12.37
CA ARG A 45 10.20 3.81 11.21
C ARG A 45 8.75 3.68 11.65
N LYS A 46 8.45 2.83 12.63
CA LYS A 46 7.10 2.65 13.16
C LYS A 46 6.57 3.97 13.75
N ASN A 47 7.37 4.66 14.54
CA ASN A 47 7.05 5.97 15.10
C ASN A 47 6.87 7.03 14.01
N THR A 48 7.70 7.00 12.96
CA THR A 48 7.57 7.91 11.82
C THR A 48 6.25 7.69 11.07
N ALA A 49 5.90 6.43 10.77
CA ALA A 49 4.65 6.10 10.10
C ALA A 49 3.42 6.50 10.95
N ALA A 50 3.43 6.16 12.25
CA ALA A 50 2.36 6.52 13.17
C ALA A 50 2.18 8.05 13.24
N LYS A 51 3.27 8.81 13.34
CA LYS A 51 3.24 10.27 13.34
C LYS A 51 2.76 10.83 12.00
N GLU A 52 3.19 10.26 10.87
CA GLU A 52 2.75 10.68 9.54
C GLU A 52 1.23 10.54 9.41
N ILE A 53 0.68 9.40 9.82
CA ILE A 53 -0.76 9.13 9.84
C ILE A 53 -1.52 10.06 10.80
N GLU A 54 -0.97 10.34 11.99
CA GLU A 54 -1.60 11.23 12.97
C GLU A 54 -1.66 12.69 12.49
N THR A 55 -0.63 13.13 11.76
CA THR A 55 -0.44 14.55 11.43
C THR A 55 -0.98 14.96 10.07
N HIS A 56 -1.37 14.00 9.22
CA HIS A 56 -1.85 14.26 7.86
C HIS A 56 -3.19 13.57 7.57
N PRO A 57 -4.00 14.10 6.64
CA PRO A 57 -5.16 13.37 6.15
C PRO A 57 -4.75 12.01 5.58
N TRP A 58 -5.42 10.93 5.99
CA TRP A 58 -5.10 9.57 5.55
C TRP A 58 -4.97 9.44 4.03
N LYS A 59 -5.83 10.13 3.26
CA LYS A 59 -5.78 10.10 1.80
C LYS A 59 -4.41 10.56 1.26
N ASP A 60 -3.81 11.59 1.85
CA ASP A 60 -2.54 12.13 1.38
C ASP A 60 -1.37 11.20 1.75
N VAL A 61 -1.44 10.58 2.94
CA VAL A 61 -0.50 9.53 3.38
C VAL A 61 -0.57 8.32 2.45
N PHE A 62 -1.76 7.78 2.24
CA PHE A 62 -1.99 6.65 1.34
C PHE A 62 -1.53 6.96 -0.09
N ASP A 63 -1.86 8.13 -0.63
CA ASP A 63 -1.43 8.53 -1.97
C ASP A 63 0.10 8.59 -2.09
N SER A 64 0.81 8.98 -1.02
CA SER A 64 2.27 8.98 -0.98
C SER A 64 2.84 7.56 -0.93
N TRP A 65 2.34 6.72 -0.01
CA TRP A 65 2.77 5.34 0.15
C TRP A 65 2.50 4.51 -1.12
N TYR A 66 1.32 4.69 -1.72
CA TYR A 66 0.92 4.04 -2.96
C TYR A 66 1.69 4.57 -4.17
N ARG A 67 2.13 5.84 -4.15
CA ARG A 67 3.05 6.35 -5.18
C ARG A 67 4.38 5.63 -5.13
N PHE A 68 4.98 5.48 -3.95
CA PHE A 68 6.23 4.73 -3.78
C PHE A 68 6.09 3.30 -4.30
N LEU A 69 5.01 2.60 -3.94
CA LEU A 69 4.74 1.26 -4.45
C LEU A 69 4.70 1.19 -6.00
N ARG A 70 4.18 2.23 -6.65
CA ARG A 70 4.06 2.27 -8.12
C ARG A 70 5.32 2.70 -8.85
N GLU A 71 6.12 3.56 -8.23
CA GLU A 71 7.31 4.14 -8.85
C GLU A 71 8.59 3.36 -8.51
N ASP A 72 8.69 2.81 -7.30
CA ASP A 72 9.95 2.34 -6.71
C ASP A 72 9.97 0.83 -6.34
N CYS A 73 8.85 0.14 -6.51
CA CYS A 73 8.78 -1.31 -6.32
C CYS A 73 8.47 -2.00 -7.65
N PRO A 74 9.44 -2.28 -8.56
CA PRO A 74 9.18 -2.89 -9.88
C PRO A 74 9.05 -4.43 -9.91
N THR A 75 9.47 -5.16 -8.87
CA THR A 75 9.36 -6.64 -8.82
C THR A 75 8.29 -7.12 -7.83
N PRO A 76 7.89 -8.41 -7.85
CA PRO A 76 7.05 -9.00 -6.81
C PRO A 76 7.65 -8.88 -5.41
N ASP A 77 8.93 -9.21 -5.23
CA ASP A 77 9.63 -9.10 -3.93
C ASP A 77 9.57 -7.69 -3.34
N ASP A 78 9.66 -6.67 -4.19
CA ASP A 78 9.57 -5.28 -3.77
C ASP A 78 8.16 -4.94 -3.25
N VAL A 79 7.14 -5.52 -3.88
CA VAL A 79 5.72 -5.34 -3.51
C VAL A 79 5.42 -6.10 -2.22
N TRP A 80 5.91 -7.32 -2.09
CA TRP A 80 5.87 -8.15 -0.89
C TRP A 80 6.54 -7.50 0.32
N SER A 81 7.70 -6.90 0.11
CA SER A 81 8.35 -6.08 1.13
C SER A 81 7.49 -4.86 1.49
N TRP A 82 6.88 -4.20 0.51
CA TRP A 82 6.01 -3.04 0.75
C TRP A 82 4.75 -3.44 1.53
N GLU A 83 4.09 -4.55 1.17
CA GLU A 83 2.87 -5.04 1.84
C GLU A 83 3.11 -5.40 3.30
N ARG A 84 4.22 -6.09 3.61
CA ARG A 84 4.59 -6.39 4.99
C ARG A 84 4.79 -5.12 5.82
N LEU A 85 5.47 -4.14 5.25
CA LEU A 85 5.68 -2.85 5.91
C LEU A 85 4.39 -2.06 6.05
N PHE A 86 3.53 -2.08 5.02
CA PHE A 86 2.21 -1.47 5.06
C PHE A 86 1.37 -2.05 6.21
N TRP A 87 1.42 -3.38 6.39
CA TRP A 87 0.80 -4.07 7.51
C TRP A 87 1.37 -3.65 8.86
N ILE A 88 2.70 -3.67 9.00
CA ILE A 88 3.39 -3.29 10.25
C ILE A 88 3.12 -1.84 10.64
N TYR A 89 2.97 -0.96 9.66
CA TYR A 89 2.69 0.46 9.89
C TYR A 89 1.20 0.77 10.07
N GLY A 90 0.33 -0.25 10.05
CA GLY A 90 -1.12 -0.10 10.29
C GLY A 90 -1.87 0.52 9.12
N GLY A 91 -1.34 0.45 7.89
CA GLY A 91 -1.99 1.06 6.72
C GLY A 91 -3.36 0.47 6.40
N GLN A 92 -3.57 -0.81 6.71
CA GLN A 92 -4.83 -1.56 6.58
C GLN A 92 -5.91 -1.09 7.56
N ASP A 93 -5.53 -0.41 8.65
CA ASP A 93 -6.47 0.01 9.69
C ASP A 93 -7.32 1.22 9.25
N PHE A 94 -6.91 1.90 8.17
CA PHE A 94 -7.52 3.15 7.71
C PHE A 94 -8.35 2.95 6.44
N PRO A 95 -9.56 3.52 6.35
CA PRO A 95 -10.49 3.18 5.28
C PRO A 95 -10.05 3.69 3.90
N LEU A 96 -10.28 2.87 2.88
CA LEU A 96 -10.28 3.26 1.47
C LEU A 96 -11.71 3.24 0.94
N ARG A 97 -12.14 4.33 0.28
CA ARG A 97 -13.51 4.44 -0.26
C ARG A 97 -13.80 3.38 -1.33
N ASN A 98 -12.80 3.04 -2.13
CA ASN A 98 -12.86 1.98 -3.12
C ASN A 98 -11.51 1.25 -3.12
N PRO A 99 -11.38 0.10 -2.44
CA PRO A 99 -10.11 -0.60 -2.33
C PRO A 99 -9.75 -1.42 -3.57
N TYR A 100 -10.73 -1.75 -4.44
CA TYR A 100 -10.49 -2.65 -5.57
C TYR A 100 -9.37 -2.23 -6.52
N PRO A 101 -9.22 -0.95 -6.93
CA PRO A 101 -8.10 -0.55 -7.79
C PRO A 101 -6.73 -0.75 -7.13
N PHE A 102 -6.65 -0.60 -5.82
CA PHE A 102 -5.43 -0.83 -5.04
C PHE A 102 -5.16 -2.33 -4.91
N LEU A 103 -6.14 -3.12 -4.48
CA LEU A 103 -6.00 -4.58 -4.35
C LEU A 103 -5.69 -5.25 -5.70
N GLY A 104 -6.35 -4.81 -6.77
CA GLY A 104 -6.05 -5.27 -8.12
C GLY A 104 -4.66 -4.87 -8.60
N TYR A 105 -4.11 -3.74 -8.13
CA TYR A 105 -2.72 -3.37 -8.42
C TYR A 105 -1.74 -4.33 -7.74
N LEU A 106 -1.97 -4.67 -6.47
CA LEU A 106 -1.15 -5.65 -5.75
C LEU A 106 -1.14 -6.99 -6.49
N LEU A 107 -2.33 -7.57 -6.75
CA LEU A 107 -2.46 -8.83 -7.49
C LEU A 107 -1.82 -8.79 -8.87
N TYR A 108 -1.98 -7.69 -9.62
CA TYR A 108 -1.32 -7.50 -10.91
C TYR A 108 0.20 -7.64 -10.82
N ARG A 109 0.78 -7.09 -9.76
CA ARG A 109 2.22 -7.00 -9.58
C ARG A 109 2.87 -8.27 -9.03
N THR A 110 2.07 -9.19 -8.51
CA THR A 110 2.58 -10.30 -7.72
C THR A 110 2.12 -11.68 -8.18
N ALA A 111 1.07 -11.75 -9.00
CA ALA A 111 0.57 -13.01 -9.55
C ALA A 111 0.43 -12.98 -11.09
N LEU A 112 0.81 -14.10 -11.72
CA LEU A 112 0.48 -14.33 -13.12
C LEU A 112 -1.05 -14.49 -13.29
N PRO A 113 -1.63 -14.06 -14.42
CA PRO A 113 -3.04 -14.27 -14.70
C PRO A 113 -3.45 -15.74 -14.57
N GLY A 114 -4.43 -16.03 -13.72
CA GLY A 114 -4.95 -17.38 -13.50
C GLY A 114 -4.02 -18.32 -12.73
N ARG A 115 -2.94 -17.80 -12.13
CA ARG A 115 -2.10 -18.54 -11.19
C ARG A 115 -2.23 -17.92 -9.79
N PRO A 116 -2.20 -18.75 -8.73
CA PRO A 116 -2.18 -18.24 -7.36
C PRO A 116 -0.84 -17.55 -7.06
N ILE A 117 -0.80 -16.78 -5.98
CA ILE A 117 0.47 -16.36 -5.37
C ILE A 117 1.19 -17.60 -4.86
N GLU A 118 2.48 -17.73 -5.18
CA GLU A 118 3.21 -18.98 -4.94
C GLU A 118 3.55 -19.22 -3.46
N ASP A 119 3.91 -18.18 -2.72
CA ASP A 119 4.21 -18.28 -1.29
C ASP A 119 2.92 -18.17 -0.44
N PRO A 120 2.58 -19.19 0.37
CA PRO A 120 1.37 -19.15 1.19
C PRO A 120 1.35 -18.03 2.24
N THR A 121 2.51 -17.57 2.69
CA THR A 121 2.65 -16.45 3.63
C THR A 121 2.32 -15.13 2.95
N ASP A 122 2.80 -14.95 1.72
CA ASP A 122 2.48 -13.76 0.91
C ASP A 122 1.01 -13.75 0.51
N GLN A 123 0.46 -14.88 0.07
CA GLN A 123 -0.98 -15.05 -0.18
C GLN A 123 -1.79 -14.68 1.08
N GLY A 124 -1.44 -15.24 2.24
CA GLY A 124 -2.15 -15.00 3.49
C GLY A 124 -2.09 -13.52 3.94
N LEU A 125 -0.98 -12.83 3.69
CA LEU A 125 -0.86 -11.40 3.95
C LEU A 125 -1.75 -10.58 3.01
N PHE A 126 -1.73 -10.89 1.71
CA PHE A 126 -2.57 -10.20 0.72
C PHE A 126 -4.06 -10.39 1.03
N ASP A 127 -4.46 -11.61 1.38
CA ASP A 127 -5.83 -11.94 1.82
C ASP A 127 -6.20 -11.12 3.07
N SER A 128 -5.30 -11.03 4.06
CA SER A 128 -5.53 -10.26 5.28
C SER A 128 -5.73 -8.76 5.00
N ILE A 129 -4.89 -8.17 4.15
CA ILE A 129 -5.02 -6.76 3.73
C ILE A 129 -6.35 -6.55 2.99
N ALA A 130 -6.71 -7.45 2.07
CA ALA A 130 -7.97 -7.37 1.34
C ALA A 130 -9.18 -7.48 2.27
N MET A 131 -9.18 -8.42 3.21
CA MET A 131 -10.26 -8.60 4.18
C MET A 131 -10.47 -7.36 5.06
N GLU A 132 -9.40 -6.73 5.54
CA GLU A 132 -9.50 -5.49 6.33
C GLU A 132 -10.24 -4.38 5.58
N PHE A 133 -9.93 -4.17 4.30
CA PHE A 133 -10.63 -3.17 3.51
C PHE A 133 -12.05 -3.57 3.11
N LEU A 134 -12.23 -4.81 2.65
CA LEU A 134 -13.51 -5.27 2.13
C LEU A 134 -14.56 -5.45 3.22
N THR A 135 -14.15 -5.82 4.43
CA THR A 135 -15.05 -5.88 5.59
C THR A 135 -15.59 -4.49 5.95
N ARG A 136 -14.78 -3.44 5.84
CA ARG A 136 -15.19 -2.07 6.16
C ARG A 136 -16.23 -1.51 5.19
N ILE A 137 -16.23 -1.96 3.94
CA ILE A 137 -17.23 -1.58 2.94
C ILE A 137 -18.40 -2.58 2.84
N GLY A 138 -18.36 -3.67 3.62
CA GLY A 138 -19.42 -4.68 3.70
C GLY A 138 -19.41 -5.70 2.56
N ASP A 139 -18.33 -5.77 1.78
CA ASP A 139 -18.18 -6.70 0.65
C ASP A 139 -17.61 -8.06 1.06
N VAL A 140 -17.06 -8.15 2.27
CA VAL A 140 -16.71 -9.37 3.01
C VAL A 140 -17.35 -9.26 4.40
N THR A 141 -17.88 -10.36 4.93
CA THR A 141 -18.48 -10.41 6.27
C THR A 141 -17.87 -11.53 7.09
N LEU A 142 -18.22 -11.60 8.38
CA LEU A 142 -17.82 -12.71 9.25
C LEU A 142 -18.22 -14.07 8.68
N ASP A 143 -19.36 -14.14 7.98
CA ASP A 143 -19.89 -15.38 7.42
C ASP A 143 -19.17 -15.80 6.13
N THR A 144 -18.44 -14.89 5.48
CA THR A 144 -17.76 -15.16 4.20
C THR A 144 -16.23 -15.13 4.31
N MET A 145 -15.68 -14.76 5.48
CA MET A 145 -14.22 -14.58 5.62
C MET A 145 -13.45 -15.89 5.48
N ASP A 146 -14.00 -17.00 5.99
CA ASP A 146 -13.30 -18.30 6.03
C ASP A 146 -13.08 -18.89 4.63
N ASP A 147 -13.93 -18.51 3.67
CA ASP A 147 -13.89 -18.94 2.27
C ASP A 147 -13.32 -17.85 1.33
N PHE A 148 -12.83 -16.73 1.88
CA PHE A 148 -12.36 -15.60 1.07
C PHE A 148 -10.90 -15.81 0.61
N GLY A 149 -10.67 -15.66 -0.70
CA GLY A 149 -9.34 -15.55 -1.29
C GLY A 149 -9.29 -14.35 -2.26
N ALA A 150 -8.41 -13.39 -1.99
CA ALA A 150 -8.31 -12.14 -2.73
C ALA A 150 -7.87 -12.33 -4.19
N ASP A 151 -7.02 -13.33 -4.45
CA ASP A 151 -6.59 -13.74 -5.79
C ASP A 151 -7.71 -14.44 -6.59
N THR A 152 -8.79 -14.85 -5.92
CA THR A 152 -9.99 -15.46 -6.54
C THR A 152 -11.19 -14.53 -6.62
N ASP A 153 -11.17 -13.37 -5.95
CA ASP A 153 -12.28 -12.41 -6.00
C ASP A 153 -12.39 -11.80 -7.41
N PRO A 154 -13.53 -11.97 -8.10
CA PRO A 154 -13.68 -11.52 -9.49
C PRO A 154 -13.57 -10.00 -9.66
N ARG A 155 -13.84 -9.21 -8.61
CA ARG A 155 -13.74 -7.75 -8.63
C ARG A 155 -12.28 -7.31 -8.51
N ILE A 156 -11.48 -8.01 -7.70
CA ILE A 156 -10.03 -7.79 -7.61
C ILE A 156 -9.34 -8.21 -8.92
N ILE A 157 -9.66 -9.41 -9.43
CA ILE A 157 -9.15 -9.90 -10.72
C ILE A 157 -9.45 -8.91 -11.86
N ALA A 158 -10.69 -8.41 -11.92
CA ALA A 158 -11.07 -7.44 -12.94
C ALA A 158 -10.23 -6.15 -12.87
N GLN A 159 -9.88 -5.67 -11.67
CA GLN A 159 -8.99 -4.50 -11.52
C GLN A 159 -7.54 -4.84 -11.86
N ALA A 160 -7.06 -6.04 -11.54
CA ALA A 160 -5.74 -6.49 -11.97
C ALA A 160 -5.63 -6.51 -13.51
N ASP A 161 -6.69 -6.94 -14.21
CA ASP A 161 -6.74 -6.91 -15.68
C ASP A 161 -6.76 -5.48 -16.25
N VAL A 162 -7.44 -4.53 -15.58
CA VAL A 162 -7.35 -3.10 -15.94
C VAL A 162 -5.91 -2.62 -15.88
N TRP A 163 -5.15 -3.00 -14.85
CA TRP A 163 -3.74 -2.65 -14.73
C TRP A 163 -2.87 -3.32 -15.79
N ARG A 164 -3.06 -4.61 -16.06
CA ARG A 164 -2.37 -5.36 -17.12
C ARG A 164 -2.57 -4.73 -18.49
N ASN A 165 -3.81 -4.33 -18.81
CA ASN A 165 -4.13 -3.68 -20.08
C ASN A 165 -3.50 -2.29 -20.19
N ARG A 166 -3.31 -1.59 -19.06
CA ARG A 166 -2.72 -0.25 -19.02
C ARG A 166 -1.20 -0.27 -19.08
N LEU A 167 -0.56 -1.18 -18.36
CA LEU A 167 0.89 -1.18 -18.11
C LEU A 167 1.63 -2.32 -18.82
N GLY A 168 0.91 -3.28 -19.40
CA GLY A 168 1.48 -4.50 -19.97
C GLY A 168 1.75 -5.56 -18.90
N PRO A 169 2.58 -6.57 -19.21
CA PRO A 169 2.98 -7.59 -18.25
C PRO A 169 3.83 -6.98 -17.13
N ALA A 170 3.54 -7.36 -15.89
CA ALA A 170 4.36 -6.98 -14.74
C ALA A 170 5.80 -7.47 -14.93
N HIS A 171 6.76 -6.61 -14.59
CA HIS A 171 8.18 -6.95 -14.65
C HIS A 171 8.56 -7.83 -13.46
N GLY A 172 9.49 -8.76 -13.67
CA GLY A 172 9.99 -9.64 -12.60
C GLY A 172 9.06 -10.78 -12.20
N ILE A 173 7.92 -10.98 -12.88
CA ILE A 173 7.15 -12.23 -12.79
C ILE A 173 7.60 -13.12 -13.95
N GLU A 174 8.34 -14.19 -13.65
CA GLU A 174 8.85 -15.11 -14.67
C GLU A 174 7.69 -15.89 -15.32
N ARG A 175 7.67 -15.93 -16.66
CA ARG A 175 6.76 -16.80 -17.43
C ARG A 175 7.53 -18.07 -17.76
N GLU A 176 7.18 -19.17 -17.11
CA GLU A 176 7.60 -20.52 -17.53
C GLU A 176 7.15 -20.83 -18.96
#